data_AF-A0A524DZ84-F1
#
_entry.id   AF-A0A524DZ84-F1
#
_cell.length_a   1.000
_cell.length_b   1.000
_cell.length_c   1.000
_cell.angle_alpha   90.00
_cell.angle_beta   90.00
_cell.angle_gamma   90.00
#
_symmetry.space_group_name_H-M   'P 1'
#
loop_
_entity.id
_entity.type
_entity.pdbx_description
1 polymer ?
#
loop_
_entity_poly.entity_id
_entity_poly.type
_entity_poly.pdbx_seq_one_letter_code
_entity_poly.pdbx_strand_id
1 'polypeptide(L)'
;MKDFFILYTETPWDNLNVEKLTQIRVLSLKSILKTYPVIEPSFFDDLNSKIIEYNHYMWVKSIKRIVGPKNEDYEISNWNFLWAFDNQRRIFQFLFQKVKEQGILVGLAPPELSKLFSDHGKDAILRTLSLLTNPSKMKFLLVLGAKGKSIAEEQQLFHADKNYGEKLNYLRALKDVPNIQGEWYPSFDPRCPICGSFMKEIRGYRVGFGKLICPKCGYEKKKETH
;
A
#
# COMPACT_ATOMS: atom_id res chain seq x y z
N MET A 1 3.02 -17.74 17.23
CA MET A 1 2.93 -17.50 15.77
C MET A 1 2.64 -16.02 15.57
N LYS A 2 3.22 -15.38 14.55
CA LYS A 2 2.88 -13.99 14.23
C LYS A 2 1.55 -13.98 13.47
N ASP A 3 0.55 -13.36 14.07
CA ASP A 3 -0.80 -13.24 13.53
C ASP A 3 -0.84 -12.11 12.50
N PHE A 4 -1.25 -12.39 11.25
CA PHE A 4 -1.26 -11.40 10.17
C PHE A 4 -2.66 -11.16 9.62
N PHE A 5 -2.95 -9.91 9.27
CA PHE A 5 -4.03 -9.60 8.34
C PHE A 5 -3.49 -9.66 6.91
N ILE A 6 -4.33 -10.12 5.98
CA ILE A 6 -4.04 -10.17 4.56
C ILE A 6 -5.05 -9.28 3.83
N LEU A 7 -4.54 -8.26 3.15
CA LEU A 7 -5.30 -7.35 2.31
C LEU A 7 -5.08 -7.71 0.84
N TYR A 8 -6.17 -7.77 0.07
CA TYR A 8 -6.15 -7.87 -1.37
C TYR A 8 -6.64 -6.54 -1.96
N THR A 9 -5.82 -5.91 -2.78
CA THR A 9 -6.10 -4.60 -3.36
C THR A 9 -5.76 -4.54 -4.84
N GLU A 10 -6.53 -3.76 -5.60
CA GLU A 10 -6.15 -3.37 -6.95
C GLU A 10 -5.13 -2.23 -6.90
N THR A 11 -4.11 -2.28 -7.74
CA THR A 11 -3.06 -1.26 -7.82
C THR A 11 -3.15 -0.52 -9.15
N PRO A 12 -4.08 0.44 -9.33
CA PRO A 12 -4.28 1.12 -10.61
C PRO A 12 -3.07 1.96 -11.07
N TRP A 13 -2.13 2.26 -10.18
CA TRP A 13 -0.84 2.88 -10.53
C TRP A 13 0.23 1.85 -10.94
N ASP A 14 0.03 0.56 -10.66
CA ASP A 14 0.84 -0.53 -11.18
C ASP A 14 0.27 -0.96 -12.54
N ASN A 15 0.63 -0.19 -13.57
CA ASN A 15 0.26 -0.45 -14.96
C ASN A 15 0.76 -1.82 -15.47
N LEU A 16 1.59 -2.55 -14.71
CA LEU A 16 2.11 -3.85 -15.13
C LEU A 16 1.23 -5.02 -14.68
N ASN A 17 0.39 -4.83 -13.66
CA ASN A 17 -0.43 -5.88 -13.01
C ASN A 17 -1.93 -5.51 -12.91
N VAL A 18 -2.50 -4.91 -13.96
CA VAL A 18 -3.89 -4.42 -13.96
C VAL A 18 -4.92 -5.52 -13.67
N GLU A 19 -4.60 -6.77 -13.99
CA GLU A 19 -5.50 -7.93 -13.83
C GLU A 19 -5.26 -8.73 -12.54
N LYS A 20 -4.21 -8.44 -11.77
CA LYS A 20 -3.83 -9.25 -10.59
C LYS A 20 -3.99 -8.43 -9.31
N LEU A 21 -4.71 -8.97 -8.34
CA LEU A 21 -4.80 -8.37 -7.02
C LEU A 21 -3.44 -8.44 -6.32
N THR A 22 -3.01 -7.30 -5.78
CA THR A 22 -1.83 -7.20 -4.92
C THR A 22 -2.20 -7.68 -3.53
N GLN A 23 -1.40 -8.62 -3.01
CA GLN A 23 -1.55 -9.13 -1.65
C GLN A 23 -0.59 -8.42 -0.73
N ILE A 24 -1.10 -7.89 0.39
CA ILE A 24 -0.35 -7.15 1.40
C ILE A 24 -0.56 -7.85 2.74
N ARG A 25 0.53 -8.05 3.48
CA ARG A 25 0.51 -8.69 4.81
C ARG A 25 0.91 -7.67 5.86
N VAL A 26 0.03 -7.44 6.82
CA VAL A 26 0.32 -6.57 7.98
C VAL A 26 0.23 -7.37 9.26
N LEU A 27 1.16 -7.12 10.18
CA LEU A 27 1.22 -7.80 11.47
C LEU A 27 0.09 -7.29 12.36
N SER A 28 -0.69 -8.20 12.96
CA SER A 28 -1.74 -7.85 13.91
C SER A 28 -1.14 -7.20 15.15
N LEU A 29 -1.64 -6.01 15.51
CA LEU A 29 -1.21 -5.31 16.72
C LEU A 29 -1.54 -6.05 18.00
N LYS A 30 -2.54 -6.92 18.00
CA LYS A 30 -2.89 -7.76 19.16
C LYS A 30 -1.73 -8.68 19.55
N SER A 31 -0.89 -9.07 18.59
CA SER A 31 0.31 -9.87 18.84
C SER A 31 1.45 -9.11 19.52
N ILE A 32 1.37 -7.76 19.57
CA ILE A 32 2.41 -6.88 20.10
C ILE A 32 1.92 -6.16 21.36
N LEU A 33 0.82 -5.42 21.25
CA LEU A 33 0.29 -4.55 22.30
C LEU A 33 -0.77 -5.23 23.18
N LYS A 34 -1.14 -6.48 22.88
CA LYS A 34 -2.26 -7.26 23.49
C LYS A 34 -3.66 -6.67 23.26
N THR A 35 -3.77 -5.37 22.99
CA THR A 35 -5.00 -4.65 22.64
C THR A 35 -4.82 -3.88 21.34
N TYR A 36 -5.93 -3.44 20.75
CA TYR A 36 -5.90 -2.56 19.58
C TYR A 36 -6.04 -1.10 20.01
N PRO A 37 -5.11 -0.21 19.64
CA PRO A 37 -5.24 1.21 19.89
C PRO A 37 -6.46 1.81 19.18
N VAL A 38 -7.23 2.60 19.91
CA VAL A 38 -8.32 3.41 19.34
C VAL A 38 -7.75 4.78 18.99
N ILE A 39 -7.94 5.19 17.75
CA ILE A 39 -7.50 6.46 17.20
C ILE A 39 -8.69 7.41 17.11
N GLU A 40 -8.49 8.63 17.61
CA GLU A 40 -9.51 9.67 17.69
C GLU A 40 -9.90 10.20 16.30
N PRO A 41 -11.14 10.73 16.16
CA PRO A 41 -11.63 11.29 14.90
C PRO A 41 -10.73 12.41 14.35
N SER A 42 -10.18 13.23 15.24
CA SER A 42 -9.31 14.38 14.92
C SER A 42 -8.14 14.03 14.01
N PHE A 43 -7.51 12.86 14.19
CA PHE A 43 -6.44 12.40 13.31
C PHE A 43 -6.94 12.19 11.87
N PHE A 44 -8.13 11.61 11.71
CA PHE A 44 -8.71 11.36 10.40
C PHE A 44 -9.17 12.66 9.74
N ASP A 45 -9.75 13.59 10.51
CA ASP A 45 -10.13 14.92 10.03
C ASP A 45 -8.91 15.71 9.53
N ASP A 46 -7.82 15.69 10.28
CA ASP A 46 -6.55 16.29 9.86
C ASP A 46 -6.05 15.63 8.57
N LEU A 47 -6.01 14.30 8.52
CA LEU A 47 -5.53 13.56 7.35
C LEU A 47 -6.38 13.84 6.09
N ASN A 48 -7.70 13.96 6.26
CA ASN A 48 -8.64 14.33 5.21
C ASN A 48 -8.34 15.70 4.63
N SER A 49 -8.12 16.69 5.50
CA SER A 49 -7.74 18.04 5.07
C SER A 49 -6.49 18.00 4.20
N LYS A 50 -5.50 17.15 4.56
CA LYS A 50 -4.25 17.01 3.80
C LYS A 50 -4.44 16.29 2.48
N ILE A 51 -5.32 15.30 2.41
CA ILE A 51 -5.68 14.63 1.16
C ILE A 51 -6.35 15.61 0.19
N ILE A 52 -7.14 16.56 0.67
CA ILE A 52 -7.74 17.61 -0.16
C ILE A 52 -6.66 18.59 -0.64
N GLU A 53 -5.83 19.10 0.29
CA GLU A 53 -4.89 20.20 0.06
C GLU A 53 -3.62 19.81 -0.71
N TYR A 54 -3.11 18.59 -0.55
CA TYR A 54 -1.80 18.18 -1.08
C TYR A 54 -1.90 17.05 -2.10
N ASN A 55 -1.28 17.24 -3.27
CA ASN A 55 -1.32 16.25 -4.36
C ASN A 55 -0.61 14.93 -4.04
N HIS A 56 0.39 14.95 -3.16
CA HIS A 56 1.09 13.75 -2.70
C HIS A 56 0.35 13.03 -1.57
N TYR A 57 -0.82 13.53 -1.16
CA TYR A 57 -1.76 12.85 -0.26
C TYR A 57 -3.00 12.44 -1.05
N MET A 58 -3.37 11.18 -0.94
CA MET A 58 -4.33 10.60 -1.86
C MET A 58 -5.26 9.60 -1.19
N TRP A 59 -6.46 9.49 -1.74
CA TRP A 59 -7.41 8.45 -1.39
C TRP A 59 -7.88 7.69 -2.63
N VAL A 60 -7.91 6.36 -2.55
CA VAL A 60 -8.27 5.49 -3.67
C VAL A 60 -9.13 4.30 -3.21
N LYS A 61 -10.29 4.12 -3.84
CA LYS A 61 -11.09 2.89 -3.71
C LYS A 61 -10.39 1.74 -4.42
N SER A 62 -9.84 0.79 -3.67
CA SER A 62 -9.05 -0.32 -4.23
C SER A 62 -9.11 -1.63 -3.43
N ILE A 63 -9.49 -1.59 -2.15
CA ILE A 63 -9.59 -2.77 -1.31
C ILE A 63 -10.69 -3.70 -1.85
N LYS A 64 -10.36 -4.98 -2.04
CA LYS A 64 -11.27 -6.02 -2.51
C LYS A 64 -11.63 -7.06 -1.48
N ARG A 65 -10.71 -7.39 -0.58
CA ARG A 65 -10.90 -8.42 0.45
C ARG A 65 -9.93 -8.23 1.60
N ILE A 66 -10.38 -8.50 2.82
CA ILE A 66 -9.55 -8.51 4.02
C ILE A 66 -9.76 -9.84 4.73
N VAL A 67 -8.66 -10.53 5.01
CA VAL A 67 -8.65 -11.80 5.73
C VAL A 67 -7.89 -11.62 7.04
N GLY A 68 -8.53 -11.99 8.16
CA GLY A 68 -7.98 -11.92 9.50
C GLY A 68 -6.94 -13.00 9.82
N PRO A 69 -6.26 -12.89 10.97
CA PRO A 69 -5.26 -13.86 11.40
C PRO A 69 -5.79 -15.28 11.58
N LYS A 70 -7.10 -15.46 11.85
CA LYS A 70 -7.73 -16.78 11.96
C LYS A 70 -8.46 -17.19 10.69
N ASN A 71 -8.07 -16.63 9.55
CA ASN A 71 -8.71 -16.85 8.26
C ASN A 71 -10.18 -16.37 8.20
N GLU A 72 -10.51 -15.36 9.03
CA GLU A 72 -11.83 -14.72 9.03
C GLU A 72 -11.96 -13.79 7.83
N ASP A 73 -13.05 -13.89 7.07
CA ASP A 73 -13.33 -12.96 5.97
C ASP A 73 -14.13 -11.76 6.50
N TYR A 74 -13.64 -10.54 6.27
CA TYR A 74 -14.26 -9.32 6.79
C TYR A 74 -14.98 -8.54 5.69
N GLU A 75 -16.10 -7.93 6.07
CA GLU A 75 -16.75 -6.92 5.24
C GLU A 75 -15.83 -5.70 5.09
N ILE A 76 -15.52 -5.33 3.85
CA ILE A 76 -14.49 -4.32 3.53
C ILE A 76 -14.95 -2.87 3.73
N SER A 77 -16.26 -2.61 3.86
CA SER A 77 -16.87 -1.27 3.94
C SER A 77 -16.28 -0.42 5.08
N ASN A 78 -15.92 -1.07 6.19
CA ASN A 78 -15.41 -0.43 7.39
C ASN A 78 -13.88 -0.44 7.48
N TRP A 79 -13.15 -0.57 6.38
CA TRP A 79 -11.70 -0.70 6.43
C TRP A 79 -10.98 0.35 5.59
N ASN A 80 -9.91 0.88 6.15
CA ASN A 80 -8.97 1.73 5.45
C ASN A 80 -7.54 1.19 5.63
N PHE A 81 -6.78 1.20 4.55
CA PHE A 81 -5.36 0.88 4.59
C PHE A 81 -4.55 2.11 4.22
N LEU A 82 -3.70 2.57 5.13
CA LEU A 82 -2.81 3.70 4.92
C LEU A 82 -1.44 3.17 4.52
N TRP A 83 -0.87 3.76 3.47
CA TRP A 83 0.48 3.52 3.02
C TRP A 83 1.19 4.85 2.79
N ALA A 84 2.24 5.10 3.54
CA ALA A 84 3.01 6.32 3.46
C ALA A 84 4.50 6.03 3.32
N PHE A 85 5.20 7.01 2.74
CA PHE A 85 6.64 7.02 2.63
C PHE A 85 7.13 8.43 2.89
N ASP A 86 8.11 8.56 3.77
CA ASP A 86 8.61 9.86 4.17
C ASP A 86 9.89 10.28 3.44
N ASN A 87 10.32 11.51 3.68
CA ASN A 87 11.55 12.06 3.10
C ASN A 87 12.82 11.33 3.57
N GLN A 88 12.75 10.61 4.70
CA GLN A 88 13.82 9.77 5.24
C GLN A 88 13.78 8.33 4.70
N ARG A 89 12.92 8.05 3.72
CA ARG A 89 12.74 6.72 3.10
C ARG A 89 12.22 5.66 4.07
N ARG A 90 11.46 6.07 5.08
CA ARG A 90 10.75 5.17 6.01
C ARG A 90 9.37 4.86 5.44
N ILE A 91 9.01 3.58 5.49
CA ILE A 91 7.71 3.08 5.04
C ILE A 91 6.79 2.94 6.25
N PHE A 92 5.55 3.40 6.11
CA PHE A 92 4.50 3.20 7.10
C PHE A 92 3.29 2.56 6.42
N GLN A 93 2.87 1.41 6.93
CA GLN A 93 1.67 0.73 6.47
C GLN A 93 0.80 0.42 7.67
N PHE A 94 -0.46 0.86 7.62
CA PHE A 94 -1.39 0.71 8.72
C PHE A 94 -2.74 0.25 8.21
N LEU A 95 -3.33 -0.70 8.92
CA LEU A 95 -4.68 -1.17 8.66
C LEU A 95 -5.58 -0.70 9.80
N PHE A 96 -6.61 0.07 9.44
CA PHE A 96 -7.60 0.60 10.35
C PHE A 96 -8.96 -0.03 10.09
N GLN A 97 -9.64 -0.40 11.18
CA GLN A 97 -11.07 -0.73 11.17
C GLN A 97 -11.86 0.48 11.69
N LYS A 98 -12.75 1.01 10.87
CA LYS A 98 -13.67 2.10 11.23
C LYS A 98 -14.72 1.58 12.21
N VAL A 99 -14.90 2.31 13.31
CA VAL A 99 -16.01 2.11 14.25
C VAL A 99 -16.57 3.49 14.56
N LYS A 100 -17.75 3.80 13.98
CA LYS A 100 -18.33 5.16 14.01
C LYS A 100 -17.35 6.19 13.43
N GLU A 101 -17.01 7.23 14.18
CA GLU A 101 -16.04 8.28 13.80
C GLU A 101 -14.61 7.94 14.22
N GLN A 102 -14.40 6.84 14.94
CA GLN A 102 -13.08 6.40 15.40
C GLN A 102 -12.50 5.33 14.48
N GLY A 103 -11.18 5.20 14.51
CA GLY A 103 -10.46 4.15 13.83
C GLY A 103 -9.72 3.27 14.82
N ILE A 104 -9.93 1.96 14.75
CA ILE A 104 -9.14 0.98 15.51
C ILE A 104 -7.93 0.62 14.66
N LEU A 105 -6.72 0.87 15.16
CA LEU A 105 -5.49 0.43 14.51
C LEU A 105 -5.30 -1.06 14.79
N VAL A 106 -5.47 -1.91 13.77
CA VAL A 106 -5.45 -3.37 13.96
C VAL A 106 -4.20 -4.04 13.42
N GLY A 107 -3.52 -3.43 12.46
CA GLY A 107 -2.32 -4.03 11.89
C GLY A 107 -1.34 -3.01 11.35
N LEU A 108 -0.07 -3.41 11.27
CA LEU A 108 1.00 -2.56 10.76
C LEU A 108 2.07 -3.33 9.97
N ALA A 109 2.79 -2.59 9.14
CA ALA A 109 4.02 -2.98 8.49
C ALA A 109 4.90 -1.72 8.23
N PRO A 110 6.22 -1.86 8.07
CA PRO A 110 6.99 -3.10 8.12
C PRO A 110 7.22 -3.58 9.57
N PRO A 111 7.75 -4.80 9.80
CA PRO A 111 7.93 -5.36 11.13
C PRO A 111 8.79 -4.52 12.09
N GLU A 112 9.70 -3.69 11.59
CA GLU A 112 10.53 -2.80 12.40
C GLU A 112 9.67 -1.79 13.19
N LEU A 113 8.54 -1.37 12.60
CA LEU A 113 7.58 -0.49 13.25
C LEU A 113 6.88 -1.18 14.42
N SER A 114 6.72 -2.51 14.37
CA SER A 114 6.19 -3.28 15.50
C SER A 114 7.10 -3.24 16.70
N LYS A 115 8.42 -3.27 16.47
CA LYS A 115 9.41 -3.17 17.53
C LYS A 115 9.34 -1.79 18.19
N LEU A 116 9.27 -0.73 17.39
CA LEU A 116 9.11 0.64 17.90
C LEU A 116 7.86 0.79 18.79
N PHE A 117 6.73 0.23 18.36
CA PHE A 117 5.48 0.32 19.12
C PHE A 117 5.52 -0.58 20.37
N SER A 118 6.20 -1.73 20.31
CA SER A 118 6.41 -2.59 21.48
C SER A 118 7.27 -1.90 22.54
N ASP A 119 8.34 -1.22 22.11
CA ASP A 119 9.35 -0.66 23.01
C ASP A 119 8.86 0.67 23.65
N HIS A 120 8.02 1.44 22.94
CA HIS A 120 7.63 2.79 23.35
C HIS A 120 6.12 3.03 23.43
N GLY A 121 5.29 2.04 23.07
CA GLY A 121 3.84 2.08 23.25
C GLY A 121 3.15 3.31 22.63
N LYS A 122 2.32 3.97 23.44
CA LYS A 122 1.46 5.10 23.03
C LYS A 122 2.25 6.26 22.44
N ASP A 123 3.42 6.58 22.99
CA ASP A 123 4.21 7.73 22.55
C ASP A 123 4.74 7.54 21.12
N ALA A 124 5.17 6.31 20.78
CA ALA A 124 5.58 6.00 19.41
C ALA A 124 4.40 6.06 18.43
N ILE A 125 3.22 5.58 18.84
CA ILE A 125 2.01 5.67 18.03
C ILE A 125 1.68 7.14 17.74
N LEU A 126 1.58 7.97 18.79
CA LEU A 126 1.27 9.40 18.66
C LEU A 126 2.26 10.12 17.74
N ARG A 127 3.56 9.96 17.98
CA ARG A 127 4.61 10.59 17.14
C ARG A 127 4.51 10.13 15.68
N THR A 128 4.17 8.87 15.44
CA THR A 128 4.02 8.35 14.09
C THR A 128 2.78 8.94 13.42
N LEU A 129 1.63 8.99 14.10
CA LEU A 129 0.42 9.59 13.55
C LEU A 129 0.59 11.09 13.28
N SER A 130 1.24 11.85 14.18
CA SER A 130 1.58 13.26 13.95
C SER A 130 2.54 13.47 12.77
N LEU A 131 3.44 12.51 12.54
CA LEU A 131 4.32 12.54 11.37
C LEU A 131 3.51 12.35 10.08
N LEU A 132 2.57 11.39 10.05
CA LEU A 132 1.73 11.12 8.87
C LEU A 132 0.86 12.33 8.47
N THR A 133 0.44 13.16 9.42
CA THR A 133 -0.34 14.37 9.14
C THR A 133 0.52 15.58 8.77
N ASN A 134 1.84 15.43 8.60
CA ASN A 134 2.76 16.51 8.21
C ASN A 134 3.22 16.39 6.74
N PRO A 135 2.62 17.13 5.80
CA PRO A 135 2.90 16.98 4.37
C PRO A 135 4.34 17.34 3.99
N SER A 136 4.99 18.26 4.72
CA SER A 136 6.38 18.67 4.47
C SER A 136 7.41 17.56 4.74
N LYS A 137 7.02 16.53 5.51
CA LYS A 137 7.88 15.39 5.86
C LYS A 137 7.59 14.17 5.01
N MET A 138 6.45 14.13 4.31
CA MET A 138 6.06 12.99 3.49
C MET A 138 6.49 13.16 2.04
N LYS A 139 6.99 12.07 1.44
CA LYS A 139 7.07 11.96 -0.01
C LYS A 139 5.70 11.67 -0.60
N PHE A 140 4.97 10.73 -0.01
CA PHE A 140 3.56 10.54 -0.32
C PHE A 140 2.83 9.83 0.82
N LEU A 141 1.51 9.94 0.80
CA LEU A 141 0.60 9.18 1.63
C LEU A 141 -0.61 8.77 0.80
N LEU A 142 -0.95 7.49 0.82
CA LEU A 142 -2.06 6.91 0.12
C LEU A 142 -2.98 6.19 1.11
N VAL A 143 -4.26 6.52 1.09
CA VAL A 143 -5.29 5.81 1.83
C VAL A 143 -6.12 4.99 0.85
N LEU A 144 -6.23 3.70 1.11
CA LEU A 144 -7.02 2.75 0.33
C LEU A 144 -8.33 2.47 1.04
N GLY A 145 -9.44 2.69 0.35
CA GLY A 145 -10.79 2.33 0.81
C GLY A 145 -11.39 1.17 0.02
N ALA A 146 -12.58 0.72 0.44
CA ALA A 146 -13.34 -0.35 -0.21
C ALA A 146 -13.71 -0.06 -1.68
N LYS A 147 -13.59 -1.06 -2.55
CA LYS A 147 -14.01 -1.02 -3.97
C LYS A 147 -15.10 -2.07 -4.26
N GLY A 148 -16.37 -1.74 -3.98
CA GLY A 148 -17.53 -2.62 -4.19
C GLY A 148 -18.89 -1.94 -3.92
N LYS A 149 -20.00 -2.66 -4.14
CA LYS A 149 -21.38 -2.12 -4.08
C LYS A 149 -21.77 -1.68 -2.65
N SER A 150 -21.70 -0.39 -2.41
CA SER A 150 -22.74 0.33 -1.68
C SER A 150 -22.98 1.66 -2.40
N ILE A 151 -24.19 1.82 -2.95
CA ILE A 151 -24.72 3.04 -3.58
C ILE A 151 -25.50 3.87 -2.54
N ALA A 152 -25.56 3.44 -1.28
CA ALA A 152 -26.29 4.12 -0.21
C ALA A 152 -25.37 4.28 1.00
N GLU A 153 -25.20 5.52 1.46
CA GLU A 153 -24.27 6.01 2.49
C GLU A 153 -22.92 6.55 1.95
N GLU A 154 -23.01 7.60 1.15
CA GLU A 154 -21.94 8.60 1.05
C GLU A 154 -21.83 9.41 2.35
N GLN A 155 -21.32 8.78 3.40
CA GLN A 155 -20.54 9.45 4.45
C GLN A 155 -19.24 8.64 4.62
N GLN A 156 -18.41 8.70 3.59
CA GLN A 156 -17.06 8.18 3.62
C GLN A 156 -16.23 9.06 4.56
N LEU A 157 -15.33 8.45 5.35
CA LEU A 157 -14.34 9.24 6.12
C LEU A 157 -13.54 10.15 5.18
N PHE A 158 -13.37 9.76 3.92
CA PHE A 158 -12.62 10.50 2.91
C PHE A 158 -13.56 10.87 1.76
N HIS A 159 -13.73 12.16 1.47
CA HIS A 159 -14.49 12.62 0.30
C HIS A 159 -13.59 12.60 -0.95
N ALA A 160 -14.06 11.95 -2.02
CA ALA A 160 -13.37 11.92 -3.29
C ALA A 160 -13.42 13.31 -3.97
N ASP A 161 -12.29 14.01 -3.96
CA ASP A 161 -12.20 15.35 -4.56
C ASP A 161 -11.89 15.29 -6.07
N LYS A 162 -12.30 16.35 -6.79
CA LYS A 162 -12.42 16.48 -8.25
C LYS A 162 -11.11 16.37 -9.05
N ASN A 163 -9.96 16.13 -8.41
CA ASN A 163 -8.64 16.22 -9.03
C ASN A 163 -7.86 14.88 -9.09
N TYR A 164 -8.59 13.78 -9.31
CA TYR A 164 -8.06 12.42 -9.29
C TYR A 164 -6.98 12.14 -10.37
N GLY A 165 -7.06 12.82 -11.51
CA GLY A 165 -6.12 12.64 -12.63
C GLY A 165 -4.70 13.13 -12.32
N GLU A 166 -4.57 14.31 -11.72
CA GLU A 166 -3.26 14.88 -11.33
C GLU A 166 -2.58 14.02 -10.26
N LYS A 167 -3.38 13.54 -9.30
CA LYS A 167 -2.92 12.65 -8.22
C LYS A 167 -2.45 11.28 -8.73
N LEU A 168 -3.14 10.68 -9.70
CA LEU A 168 -2.66 9.45 -10.35
C LEU A 168 -1.36 9.64 -11.13
N ASN A 169 -1.19 10.78 -11.79
CA ASN A 169 0.05 11.10 -12.50
C ASN A 169 1.22 11.25 -11.53
N TYR A 170 0.98 11.82 -10.34
CA TYR A 170 1.97 11.87 -9.28
C TYR A 170 2.45 10.48 -8.85
N LEU A 171 1.54 9.51 -8.61
CA LEU A 171 1.94 8.13 -8.29
C LEU A 171 2.77 7.48 -9.41
N ARG A 172 2.41 7.71 -10.67
CA ARG A 172 3.19 7.21 -11.82
C ARG A 172 4.59 7.80 -11.90
N ALA A 173 4.81 8.98 -11.32
CA ALA A 173 6.12 9.61 -11.23
C ALA A 173 7.00 9.00 -10.12
N LEU A 174 6.42 8.32 -9.12
CA LEU A 174 7.12 7.68 -8.00
C LEU A 174 7.73 6.32 -8.37
N LYS A 175 8.40 6.21 -9.53
CA LYS A 175 8.92 4.94 -10.07
C LYS A 175 9.99 4.25 -9.22
N ASP A 176 10.64 4.98 -8.32
CA ASP A 176 11.74 4.50 -7.48
C ASP A 176 11.32 4.26 -6.01
N VAL A 177 10.02 4.27 -5.72
CA VAL A 177 9.47 4.03 -4.39
C VAL A 177 9.10 2.54 -4.24
N PRO A 178 9.36 1.90 -3.10
CA PRO A 178 8.95 0.51 -2.87
C PRO A 178 7.45 0.36 -3.00
N ASN A 179 6.93 -0.66 -3.69
CA ASN A 179 5.48 -0.87 -3.85
C ASN A 179 4.80 -1.22 -2.51
N ILE A 180 3.46 -1.39 -2.49
CA ILE A 180 2.76 -1.75 -1.25
C ILE A 180 3.20 -3.11 -0.68
N GLN A 181 3.87 -3.95 -1.47
CA GLN A 181 4.43 -5.21 -0.99
C GLN A 181 5.79 -5.04 -0.29
N GLY A 182 6.29 -3.80 -0.17
CA GLY A 182 7.61 -3.50 0.39
C GLY A 182 8.76 -3.85 -0.54
N GLU A 183 8.47 -4.21 -1.79
CA GLU A 183 9.48 -4.49 -2.80
C GLU A 183 9.96 -3.16 -3.38
N TRP A 184 11.24 -2.86 -3.21
CA TRP A 184 11.91 -1.79 -3.96
C TRP A 184 11.74 -2.10 -5.45
N TYR A 185 11.17 -1.18 -6.23
CA TYR A 185 11.45 -1.19 -7.67
C TYR A 185 12.95 -0.89 -7.80
N PRO A 186 13.73 -1.93 -8.08
CA PRO A 186 14.10 -2.16 -9.45
C PRO A 186 13.61 -3.56 -9.81
N SER A 187 12.79 -3.64 -10.85
CA SER A 187 12.75 -4.90 -11.57
C SER A 187 14.20 -5.15 -12.03
N PHE A 188 14.87 -6.14 -11.44
CA PHE A 188 16.02 -6.78 -12.08
C PHE A 188 15.60 -7.47 -13.39
N ASP A 189 14.34 -7.30 -13.80
CA ASP A 189 13.87 -7.62 -15.12
C ASP A 189 14.79 -6.96 -16.15
N PRO A 190 15.53 -7.77 -16.93
CA PRO A 190 16.44 -7.25 -17.91
C PRO A 190 15.65 -6.38 -18.88
N ARG A 191 16.15 -5.17 -19.10
CA ARG A 191 15.59 -4.29 -20.12
C ARG A 191 15.96 -4.84 -21.48
N CYS A 192 15.03 -4.75 -22.43
CA CYS A 192 15.34 -5.03 -23.81
C CYS A 192 16.42 -4.05 -24.29
N PRO A 193 17.55 -4.53 -24.84
CA PRO A 193 18.62 -3.66 -25.33
C PRO A 193 18.19 -2.85 -26.57
N ILE A 194 17.12 -3.26 -27.27
CA ILE A 194 16.62 -2.56 -28.45
C ILE A 194 15.64 -1.44 -28.09
N CYS A 195 14.66 -1.70 -27.24
CA CYS A 195 13.55 -0.75 -26.99
C CYS A 195 13.43 -0.26 -25.56
N GLY A 196 14.37 -0.63 -24.67
CA GLY A 196 14.43 -0.21 -23.26
C GLY A 196 13.27 -0.68 -22.38
N SER A 197 12.35 -1.50 -22.93
CA SER A 197 11.17 -1.99 -22.22
C SER A 197 11.52 -3.20 -21.34
N PHE A 198 10.81 -3.35 -20.21
CA PHE A 198 11.00 -4.47 -19.30
C PHE A 198 10.61 -5.80 -19.94
N MET A 199 11.44 -6.83 -19.81
CA MET A 199 11.14 -8.19 -20.28
C MET A 199 10.33 -8.93 -19.19
N LYS A 200 9.00 -9.04 -19.41
CA LYS A 200 7.99 -9.36 -18.38
C LYS A 200 7.82 -10.84 -17.98
N GLU A 201 8.68 -11.78 -18.39
CA GLU A 201 8.41 -13.22 -18.21
C GLU A 201 9.53 -14.00 -17.51
N ILE A 202 9.97 -13.56 -16.32
CA ILE A 202 11.06 -14.22 -15.59
C ILE A 202 10.59 -15.38 -14.70
N ARG A 203 9.27 -15.64 -14.59
CA ARG A 203 8.78 -16.75 -13.77
C ARG A 203 9.29 -18.14 -14.22
N GLY A 204 9.77 -18.28 -15.46
CA GLY A 204 10.45 -19.48 -15.96
C GLY A 204 11.99 -19.45 -15.94
N TYR A 205 12.63 -18.29 -15.76
CA TYR A 205 14.09 -18.17 -15.91
C TYR A 205 14.88 -18.74 -14.72
N ARG A 206 14.22 -18.91 -13.56
CA ARG A 206 14.80 -19.60 -12.40
C ARG A 206 14.89 -21.12 -12.59
N VAL A 207 14.26 -21.68 -13.64
CA VAL A 207 14.18 -23.12 -13.87
C VAL A 207 14.58 -23.47 -15.31
N GLY A 208 15.83 -23.19 -15.67
CA GLY A 208 16.58 -23.90 -16.71
C GLY A 208 16.17 -23.85 -18.19
N PHE A 209 14.95 -23.45 -18.58
CA PHE A 209 14.45 -23.65 -19.96
C PHE A 209 13.53 -22.53 -20.49
N GLY A 210 13.92 -21.26 -20.36
CA GLY A 210 13.14 -20.12 -20.87
C GLY A 210 13.92 -19.19 -21.79
N LYS A 211 13.43 -18.96 -23.01
CA LYS A 211 13.88 -17.87 -23.89
C LYS A 211 13.31 -16.54 -23.36
N LEU A 212 14.14 -15.50 -23.25
CA LEU A 212 13.67 -14.15 -22.91
C LEU A 212 13.25 -13.43 -24.19
N ILE A 213 11.95 -13.19 -24.38
CA ILE A 213 11.41 -12.45 -25.53
C ILE A 213 10.84 -11.10 -25.05
N CYS A 214 11.23 -10.01 -25.73
CA CYS A 214 10.68 -8.70 -25.46
C CYS A 214 9.26 -8.58 -26.03
N PRO A 215 8.23 -8.25 -25.21
CA PRO A 215 6.85 -8.18 -25.67
C PRO A 215 6.57 -6.97 -26.59
N LYS A 216 7.47 -5.97 -26.62
CA LYS A 216 7.27 -4.74 -27.40
C LYS A 216 7.91 -4.78 -28.79
N CYS A 217 9.05 -5.44 -28.93
CA CYS A 217 9.80 -5.47 -30.19
C CYS A 217 10.21 -6.88 -30.65
N GLY A 218 9.84 -7.93 -29.92
CA GLY A 218 10.14 -9.31 -30.27
C GLY A 218 11.60 -9.73 -30.08
N TYR A 219 12.47 -8.87 -29.53
CA TYR A 219 13.87 -9.21 -29.28
C TYR A 219 14.02 -10.45 -28.38
N GLU A 220 14.75 -11.46 -28.85
CA GLU A 220 15.01 -12.71 -28.14
C GLU A 220 16.47 -12.77 -27.67
N LYS A 221 16.72 -12.95 -26.37
CA LYS A 221 18.06 -13.22 -25.84
C LYS A 221 18.28 -14.73 -25.72
N LYS A 222 19.07 -15.31 -26.63
CA LYS A 222 19.53 -16.70 -26.54
C LYS A 222 20.74 -16.77 -25.59
N LYS A 223 20.83 -17.81 -24.76
CA LYS A 223 21.99 -18.02 -23.88
C LYS A 223 23.17 -18.50 -24.73
N GLU A 224 24.29 -17.80 -24.71
CA GLU A 224 25.57 -18.35 -25.17
C GLU A 224 25.99 -19.44 -24.18
N THR A 225 26.21 -20.64 -24.71
CA THR A 225 26.78 -21.76 -23.95
C THR A 225 28.29 -21.64 -24.07
N HIS A 226 28.96 -21.33 -22.96
CA HIS A 226 30.40 -21.48 -22.77
C HIS A 226 30.63 -22.59 -21.75
#